data_AF-I4B3X6-F1
#
_entry.id   AF-I4B3X6-F1
#
_cell.length_a   1.000
_cell.length_b   1.000
_cell.length_c   1.000
_cell.angle_alpha   90.00
_cell.angle_beta   90.00
_cell.angle_gamma   90.00
#
_symmetry.space_group_name_H-M   'P 1'
#
loop_
_entity.id
_entity.type
_entity.pdbx_description
1 polymer ?
#
loop_
_entity_poly.entity_id
_entity_poly.type
_entity_poly.pdbx_seq_one_letter_code
_entity_poly.pdbx_strand_id
1 'polypeptide(L)'
;MEHSILPTALILVSSYFLIRNLIHLRNEDKLKAYLQNSPKASLWVKKFGIERTMQLSKRYFLPIGILFSLGILGTAIWNLCILLNNQHFTIKLFAFSKCAFQVATVNEHQ
;
A
#
# COMPACT_ATOMS: atom_id res chain seq x y z
N MET A 1 -9.76 -15.16 7.42
CA MET A 1 -8.65 -14.29 7.86
C MET A 1 -7.67 -13.96 6.73
N GLU A 2 -7.57 -14.78 5.68
CA GLU A 2 -6.57 -14.59 4.60
C GLU A 2 -6.81 -13.36 3.71
N HIS A 3 -8.07 -12.96 3.51
CA HIS A 3 -8.43 -11.83 2.64
C HIS A 3 -7.93 -10.46 3.15
N SER A 4 -7.61 -10.33 4.44
CA SER A 4 -7.09 -9.07 5.01
C SER A 4 -5.57 -8.96 4.95
N ILE A 5 -4.85 -10.06 4.67
CA ILE A 5 -3.39 -10.09 4.67
C ILE A 5 -2.84 -9.29 3.48
N LEU A 6 -3.41 -9.52 2.30
CA LEU A 6 -3.03 -8.84 1.05
C LEU A 6 -3.12 -7.31 1.14
N PRO A 7 -4.28 -6.69 1.45
CA PRO A 7 -4.38 -5.23 1.52
C PRO A 7 -3.47 -4.64 2.60
N THR A 8 -3.30 -5.32 3.73
CA THR A 8 -2.40 -4.88 4.81
C THR A 8 -0.94 -4.89 4.35
N ALA A 9 -0.48 -5.97 3.71
CA ALA A 9 0.86 -6.08 3.17
C ALA A 9 1.12 -5.02 2.08
N LEU A 10 0.13 -4.80 1.19
CA LEU A 10 0.17 -3.76 0.16
C LEU A 10 0.31 -2.35 0.75
N ILE A 11 -0.41 -2.03 1.83
CA ILE A 11 -0.27 -0.75 2.54
C ILE A 11 1.14 -0.57 3.09
N LEU A 12 1.69 -1.60 3.76
CA LEU A 12 3.02 -1.54 4.34
C LEU A 12 4.11 -1.34 3.28
N VAL A 13 4.07 -2.15 2.21
CA VAL A 13 5.04 -2.06 1.10
C VAL A 13 4.95 -0.70 0.40
N SER A 14 3.73 -0.23 0.11
CA SER A 14 3.53 1.06 -0.58
C SER A 14 3.98 2.24 0.28
N SER A 15 3.70 2.19 1.58
CA SER A 15 4.13 3.22 2.54
C SER A 15 5.66 3.27 2.64
N TYR A 16 6.32 2.11 2.74
CA TYR A 16 7.78 2.03 2.73
C TYR A 16 8.38 2.61 1.44
N PHE A 17 7.83 2.24 0.29
CA PHE A 17 8.28 2.75 -1.01
C PHE A 17 8.08 4.26 -1.14
N LEU A 18 6.94 4.78 -0.67
CA LEU A 18 6.63 6.21 -0.68
C LEU A 18 7.63 7.00 0.17
N ILE A 19 7.85 6.58 1.41
CA ILE A 19 8.80 7.22 2.34
C ILE A 19 10.22 7.18 1.76
N ARG A 20 10.64 6.02 1.24
CA ARG A 20 11.95 5.86 0.60
C ARG A 20 12.11 6.85 -0.57
N ASN A 21 11.14 6.92 -1.47
CA ASN A 21 11.21 7.83 -2.62
C ASN A 21 11.22 9.30 -2.18
N LEU A 22 10.47 9.66 -1.13
CA LEU A 22 10.50 11.01 -0.55
C LEU A 22 11.89 11.38 0.01
N ILE A 23 12.52 10.45 0.74
CA ILE A 23 13.85 10.67 1.32
C ILE A 23 14.89 10.90 0.23
N HIS A 24 14.84 10.12 -0.87
CA HIS A 24 15.76 10.26 -2.00
C HIS A 24 15.48 11.53 -2.82
N LEU A 25 14.24 12.02 -2.84
CA LEU A 25 13.89 13.28 -3.49
C LEU A 25 14.40 14.48 -2.68
N ARG A 26 14.30 14.41 -1.35
CA ARG A 26 14.71 15.50 -0.45
C ARG A 26 16.22 15.59 -0.23
N ASN A 27 16.93 14.46 -0.23
CA ASN A 27 18.35 14.41 0.09
C ASN A 27 19.18 13.94 -1.12
N GLU A 28 19.84 14.90 -1.76
CA GLU A 28 20.64 14.67 -2.97
C GLU A 28 21.85 13.80 -2.71
N ASP A 29 22.50 13.95 -1.55
CA ASP A 29 23.68 13.18 -1.18
C ASP A 29 23.33 11.70 -1.03
N LYS A 30 22.18 11.39 -0.43
CA LYS A 30 21.68 10.01 -0.33
C LYS A 30 21.33 9.44 -1.70
N LEU A 31 20.74 10.24 -2.59
CA LEU A 31 20.45 9.80 -3.95
C LEU A 31 21.74 9.53 -4.73
N LYS A 32 22.75 10.41 -4.61
CA LYS A 32 24.05 10.23 -5.25
C LYS A 32 24.75 8.97 -4.75
N ALA A 33 24.78 8.76 -3.43
CA ALA A 33 25.31 7.54 -2.82
C ALA A 33 24.55 6.29 -3.31
N TYR A 34 23.23 6.36 -3.43
CA TYR A 34 22.43 5.26 -3.98
C TYR A 34 22.77 4.97 -5.45
N LEU A 35 22.91 6.00 -6.28
CA LEU A 35 23.24 5.85 -7.69
C LEU A 35 24.64 5.28 -7.92
N GLN A 36 25.60 5.59 -7.04
CA GLN A 36 26.96 5.07 -7.13
C GLN A 36 27.09 3.62 -6.63
N ASN A 37 26.35 3.25 -5.59
CA ASN A 37 26.49 1.92 -4.97
C ASN A 37 25.49 0.89 -5.51
N SER A 38 24.41 1.30 -6.18
CA SER A 38 23.41 0.36 -6.66
C SER A 38 23.82 -0.26 -8.01
N PRO A 39 23.84 -1.60 -8.15
CA PRO A 39 24.14 -2.26 -9.42
C PRO A 39 23.12 -1.91 -10.52
N LYS A 40 21.86 -1.63 -10.14
CA LYS A 40 20.83 -1.19 -11.08
C LYS A 40 21.10 0.22 -11.61
N ALA A 41 21.58 1.12 -10.76
CA ALA A 41 21.89 2.49 -11.14
C ALA A 41 23.21 2.59 -11.89
N SER A 42 24.19 1.72 -11.58
CA SER A 42 25.49 1.63 -12.24
C SER A 42 25.37 1.58 -13.78
N LEU A 43 24.41 0.83 -14.31
CA LEU A 43 24.15 0.77 -15.76
C LEU A 43 23.79 2.13 -16.37
N TRP A 44 22.96 2.91 -15.67
CA TRP A 44 22.55 4.24 -16.11
C TRP A 44 23.67 5.25 -15.93
N VAL A 45 24.40 5.19 -14.81
CA VAL A 45 25.57 6.03 -14.54
C VAL A 45 26.67 5.81 -15.57
N LYS A 46 26.96 4.55 -15.95
CA LYS A 46 27.94 4.22 -16.98
C LYS A 46 27.55 4.76 -18.37
N LYS A 47 26.24 4.84 -18.66
CA LYS A 47 25.72 5.27 -19.97
C LYS A 47 25.58 6.79 -20.10
N PHE A 48 25.13 7.47 -19.04
CA PHE A 48 24.76 8.89 -19.09
C PHE A 48 25.61 9.81 -18.19
N GLY A 49 26.45 9.24 -17.32
CA GLY A 49 27.15 9.97 -16.27
C GLY A 49 26.29 10.16 -15.01
N ILE A 50 26.94 10.48 -13.89
CA ILE A 50 26.28 10.61 -12.59
C ILE A 50 25.33 11.82 -12.54
N GLU A 51 25.75 13.00 -13.00
CA GLU A 51 24.92 14.22 -13.04
C GLU A 51 23.62 14.03 -13.83
N ARG A 52 23.70 13.50 -15.06
CA ARG A 52 22.49 13.32 -15.90
C ARG A 52 21.57 12.25 -15.32
N THR A 53 22.13 11.16 -14.79
CA THR A 53 21.34 10.11 -14.14
C THR A 53 20.62 10.64 -12.90
N MET A 54 21.28 11.52 -12.13
CA MET A 54 20.68 12.17 -10.98
C MET A 54 19.53 13.11 -11.38
N GLN A 55 19.73 13.94 -12.41
CA GLN A 55 18.68 14.81 -12.94
C GLN A 55 17.48 14.00 -13.47
N LEU A 56 17.73 12.93 -14.24
CA LEU A 56 16.67 12.03 -14.72
C LEU A 56 15.91 11.38 -13.56
N SER A 57 16.64 10.96 -12.53
CA SER A 57 16.05 10.31 -11.36
C SER A 57 15.14 11.24 -10.58
N LYS A 58 15.57 12.48 -10.35
CA LYS A 58 14.73 13.49 -9.69
C LYS A 58 13.55 13.93 -10.52
N ARG A 59 13.73 14.09 -11.83
CA ARG A 59 12.69 14.63 -12.71
C ARG A 59 11.64 13.61 -13.11
N TYR A 60 12.03 12.33 -13.26
CA TYR A 60 11.14 11.29 -13.77
C TYR A 60 11.02 10.10 -12.81
N PHE A 61 12.12 9.42 -12.46
CA PHE A 61 12.02 8.15 -11.72
C PHE A 61 11.40 8.30 -10.32
N LEU A 62 11.79 9.33 -9.56
CA LEU A 62 11.28 9.56 -8.21
C LEU A 62 9.80 10.03 -8.22
N PRO A 63 9.38 11.02 -9.04
CA PRO A 63 7.97 11.40 -9.14
C PRO A 63 7.07 10.26 -9.61
N ILE A 64 7.50 9.48 -10.61
CA ILE A 64 6.76 8.30 -11.09
C ILE A 64 6.63 7.27 -9.96
N GLY A 65 7.71 7.02 -9.22
CA GLY A 65 7.70 6.13 -8.07
C GLY A 65 6.71 6.58 -6.99
N ILE A 66 6.65 7.88 -6.69
CA ILE A 66 5.69 8.45 -5.73
C ILE A 66 4.25 8.30 -6.23
N LEU A 67 3.96 8.64 -7.49
CA LEU A 67 2.63 8.49 -8.08
C LEU A 67 2.15 7.04 -8.06
N PHE A 68 3.05 6.10 -8.39
CA PHE A 68 2.76 4.68 -8.37
C PHE A 68 2.46 4.20 -6.93
N SER A 69 3.28 4.59 -5.95
CA SER A 69 3.04 4.28 -4.54
C SER A 69 1.70 4.81 -4.05
N LEU A 70 1.34 6.05 -4.41
CA LEU A 70 0.06 6.65 -4.03
C LEU A 70 -1.13 5.93 -4.66
N GLY A 71 -1.02 5.54 -5.94
CA GLY A 71 -2.05 4.75 -6.61
C GLY A 71 -2.31 3.42 -5.91
N ILE A 72 -1.26 2.66 -5.61
CA ILE A 72 -1.39 1.39 -4.89
C ILE A 72 -1.95 1.62 -3.48
N LEU A 73 -1.42 2.60 -2.74
CA LEU A 73 -1.89 2.90 -1.39
C LEU A 73 -3.39 3.23 -1.38
N GLY A 74 -3.85 4.06 -2.31
CA GLY A 74 -5.27 4.42 -2.46
C GLY A 74 -6.14 3.20 -2.73
N THR A 75 -5.74 2.34 -3.67
CA THR A 75 -6.50 1.11 -3.98
C THR A 75 -6.52 0.12 -2.81
N ALA A 76 -5.42 0.01 -2.05
CA ALA A 76 -5.33 -0.89 -0.91
C ALA A 76 -6.19 -0.40 0.27
N ILE A 77 -6.20 0.91 0.55
CA ILE A 77 -7.08 1.52 1.54
C ILE A 77 -8.55 1.35 1.12
N TRP A 78 -8.88 1.62 -0.14
CA TRP A 78 -10.23 1.44 -0.67
C TRP A 78 -10.73 0.00 -0.52
N ASN A 79 -9.89 -0.98 -0.86
CA ASN A 79 -10.19 -2.39 -0.70
C ASN A 79 -10.43 -2.77 0.77
N LEU A 80 -9.59 -2.25 1.67
CA LEU A 80 -9.75 -2.44 3.11
C LEU A 80 -11.06 -1.83 3.63
N CYS A 81 -11.43 -0.63 3.17
CA CYS A 81 -12.71 0.00 3.52
C CYS A 81 -13.91 -0.84 3.08
N ILE A 82 -13.90 -1.40 1.86
CA ILE A 82 -14.97 -2.29 1.38
C ILE A 82 -15.05 -3.56 2.24
N LEU A 83 -13.90 -4.17 2.55
CA LEU A 83 -13.82 -5.35 3.41
C LEU A 83 -14.41 -5.09 4.80
N LEU A 84 -14.06 -3.96 5.42
CA LEU A 84 -14.58 -3.56 6.72
C LEU A 84 -16.09 -3.28 6.68
N ASN A 85 -16.57 -2.58 5.64
CA ASN A 85 -18.00 -2.28 5.48
C ASN A 85 -18.83 -3.57 5.28
N ASN A 86 -18.35 -4.49 4.44
CA ASN A 86 -19.00 -5.78 4.21
C ASN A 86 -19.00 -6.65 5.48
N GLN A 87 -17.88 -6.70 6.23
CA GLN A 87 -17.82 -7.42 7.51
C GLN A 87 -18.85 -6.88 8.51
N HIS A 88 -19.00 -5.56 8.59
CA HIS A 88 -19.94 -4.91 9.50
C HIS A 88 -21.41 -5.24 9.17
N PHE A 89 -21.74 -5.39 7.87
CA PHE A 89 -23.06 -5.84 7.42
C PHE A 89 -23.32 -7.31 7.79
N THR A 90 -22.36 -8.21 7.52
CA THR A 90 -22.49 -9.64 7.81
C THR A 90 -22.62 -9.92 9.32
N ILE A 91 -21.88 -9.19 10.17
CA ILE A 91 -21.97 -9.31 11.63
C ILE A 91 -23.37 -8.89 12.12
N LYS A 92 -23.93 -7.80 11.59
CA LYS A 92 -25.30 -7.38 11.92
C LYS A 92 -26.34 -8.42 11.50
N LEU A 93 -26.19 -9.02 10.31
CA LEU A 93 -27.09 -10.07 9.82
C LEU A 93 -27.02 -11.34 10.68
N PHE A 94 -25.80 -11.75 11.08
CA PHE A 94 -25.59 -12.88 11.99
C PHE A 94 -26.15 -12.63 13.39
N ALA A 95 -25.96 -11.43 13.94
CA ALA A 95 -26.53 -11.04 15.22
C ALA A 95 -28.06 -11.04 15.17
N PHE A 96 -28.65 -10.54 14.07
CA PHE A 96 -30.09 -10.53 13.86
C PHE A 96 -30.66 -11.95 13.70
N SER A 97 -29.99 -12.81 12.94
CA SER A 97 -30.39 -14.22 12.77
C SER A 97 -30.33 -15.00 14.09
N LYS A 98 -29.29 -14.77 14.92
CA LYS A 98 -29.20 -15.42 16.24
C LYS A 98 -30.30 -14.94 17.20
N CYS A 99 -30.61 -13.63 17.21
CA CYS A 99 -31.75 -13.12 17.97
C CYS A 99 -33.08 -13.73 17.49
N ALA A 100 -33.30 -13.80 16.17
CA ALA A 100 -34.52 -14.36 15.60
C ALA A 100 -34.69 -15.85 15.94
N PHE A 101 -33.60 -16.63 15.89
CA PHE A 101 -33.62 -18.06 16.23
C PHE A 101 -33.92 -18.27 17.73
N GLN A 102 -33.34 -17.47 18.61
CA GLN A 102 -33.56 -17.61 20.06
C GLN A 102 -34.99 -17.23 20.48
N VAL A 103 -35.59 -16.25 19.80
CA VAL A 103 -37.02 -15.90 20.00
C VAL A 103 -37.94 -17.02 19.49
N ALA A 104 -37.60 -17.67 18.37
CA ALA A 104 -38.39 -18.79 17.84
C ALA A 104 -38.39 -20.00 18.79
N THR A 105 -37.23 -20.35 19.37
CA THR A 105 -37.12 -21.51 20.29
C THR A 105 -37.81 -21.31 21.64
N VAL A 106 -38.03 -20.06 22.08
CA VAL A 106 -38.73 -19.76 23.35
C VAL A 106 -40.25 -19.92 23.20
N ASN A 107 -40.80 -19.67 22.01
CA ASN A 107 -42.24 -19.79 21.76
C ASN A 107 -42.73 -21.23 21.54
N GLU A 108 -41.85 -22.20 21.23
CA GLU A 108 -42.24 -23.62 21.10
C GLU A 108 -42.31 -24.36 22.44
N HIS A 109 -41.89 -23.73 23.53
CA HIS A 109 -41.87 -24.32 24.88
C HIS A 109 -42.91 -23.70 25.84
N GLN A 110 -43.85 -22.89 25.35
CA GLN A 110 -45.04 -22.43 26.06
C GLN A 110 -46.30 -23.11 25.52
#